data_AF-A0AAV1LW71-F1
#
_entry.id   AF-A0AAV1LW71-F1
#
_cell.length_a   1.000
_cell.length_b   1.000
_cell.length_c   1.000
_cell.angle_alpha   90.00
_cell.angle_beta   90.00
_cell.angle_gamma   90.00
#
_symmetry.space_group_name_H-M   'P 1'
#
loop_
_entity.id
_entity.type
_entity.pdbx_description
1 polymer ?
#
loop_
_entity_poly.entity_id
_entity_poly.type
_entity_poly.pdbx_seq_one_letter_code
_entity_poly.pdbx_strand_id
1 'polypeptide(L)'
;MVVPKAKVPDVLQLYHSSSSGGHLGVKRTLLKIRERFYWVHCRDDVEDWCRKCTSCAAVKGPQIRSRGALKLYNVGAPWEWIAIDVAGPFPETESGNKYFIVVMDYFTKWPEVFAIPNQEASTVADKLVHEVFCRFGVPLEIHSDQGRNFESQIFQETCRVMGTQKTLTTSYHPQSDGMVERFNQTLERYLAKVVEKRQRDWDRHIQPFLLSYRSAVHESTSVTPAFANFGRELRLPADLITGIPPDAPRSITDYANDLRNKMNDIYEHVRQTGQHTSEKMKTRHDRKMNNKGFDEGSLVWLHNPVRSKGKSPKLQAKWDGSYRIVTRINDVTYRIQKGARGTPKIVHVNPDWRVIMGPIMLGTSMS
;
A
#
# COMPACT_ATOMS: atom_id res chain seq x y z
N MET A 1 -40.59 11.52 7.67
CA MET A 1 -41.26 11.23 8.96
C MET A 1 -40.29 11.40 10.10
N VAL A 2 -40.70 12.03 11.21
CA VAL A 2 -39.84 12.17 12.41
C VAL A 2 -39.90 10.89 13.22
N VAL A 3 -38.74 10.33 13.60
CA VAL A 3 -38.66 9.06 14.35
C VAL A 3 -38.56 9.34 15.85
N PRO A 4 -39.46 8.81 16.70
CA PRO A 4 -39.30 8.86 18.15
C PRO A 4 -38.01 8.16 18.57
N LYS A 5 -37.29 8.70 19.56
CA LYS A 5 -35.99 8.16 20.01
C LYS A 5 -36.02 6.65 20.32
N ALA A 6 -37.12 6.17 20.90
CA ALA A 6 -37.32 4.75 21.22
C ALA A 6 -37.39 3.83 19.98
N LYS A 7 -37.68 4.37 18.79
CA LYS A 7 -37.82 3.63 17.52
C LYS A 7 -36.60 3.73 16.61
N VAL A 8 -35.59 4.53 16.98
CA VAL A 8 -34.33 4.64 16.25
C VAL A 8 -33.63 3.28 16.08
N PRO A 9 -33.52 2.42 17.12
CA PRO A 9 -32.91 1.10 16.95
C PRO A 9 -33.62 0.21 15.93
N ASP A 10 -34.96 0.25 15.89
CA ASP A 10 -35.78 -0.53 14.96
C ASP A 10 -35.47 -0.12 13.50
N VAL A 11 -35.36 1.19 13.24
CA VAL A 11 -35.01 1.74 11.92
C VAL A 11 -33.59 1.33 11.53
N LEU A 12 -32.62 1.44 12.45
CA LEU A 12 -31.23 1.06 12.18
C LEU A 12 -31.08 -0.44 11.90
N GLN A 13 -31.79 -1.27 12.68
CA GLN A 13 -31.86 -2.72 12.46
C GLN A 13 -32.43 -3.03 11.08
N LEU A 14 -33.53 -2.39 10.68
CA LEU A 14 -34.17 -2.62 9.39
C LEU A 14 -33.29 -2.16 8.20
N TYR A 15 -32.63 -1.01 8.30
CA TYR A 15 -31.90 -0.41 7.17
C TYR A 15 -30.41 -0.77 7.09
N HIS A 16 -29.85 -1.38 8.13
CA HIS A 16 -28.47 -1.90 8.11
C HIS A 16 -28.41 -3.42 8.31
N SER A 17 -28.99 -3.93 9.39
CA SER A 17 -28.76 -5.30 9.87
C SER A 17 -29.72 -6.35 9.31
N SER A 18 -30.81 -5.94 8.67
CA SER A 18 -31.76 -6.87 8.04
C SER A 18 -31.25 -7.37 6.68
N SER A 19 -31.90 -8.40 6.15
CA SER A 19 -31.64 -8.90 4.79
C SER A 19 -31.82 -7.82 3.72
N SER A 20 -32.77 -6.91 3.87
CA SER A 20 -33.00 -5.78 2.95
C SER A 20 -32.07 -4.59 3.21
N GLY A 21 -31.53 -4.49 4.43
CA GLY A 21 -30.50 -3.51 4.82
C GLY A 21 -29.11 -3.83 4.26
N GLY A 22 -28.76 -5.12 4.22
CA GLY A 22 -27.60 -5.64 3.47
C GLY A 22 -26.22 -5.26 4.04
N HIS A 23 -26.13 -4.85 5.30
CA HIS A 23 -24.87 -4.50 5.97
C HIS A 23 -24.03 -3.45 5.23
N LEU A 24 -24.69 -2.53 4.52
CA LEU A 24 -24.03 -1.48 3.75
C LEU A 24 -23.27 -0.50 4.67
N GLY A 25 -22.23 0.13 4.12
CA GLY A 25 -21.44 1.12 4.85
C GLY A 25 -22.24 2.40 5.17
N VAL A 26 -21.79 3.11 6.23
CA VAL A 26 -22.40 4.33 6.80
C VAL A 26 -23.05 5.25 5.76
N LYS A 27 -22.30 5.68 4.73
CA LYS A 27 -22.80 6.62 3.72
C LYS A 27 -24.07 6.10 3.03
N ARG A 28 -24.09 4.83 2.63
CA ARG A 28 -25.21 4.23 1.91
C ARG A 28 -26.41 4.01 2.83
N THR A 29 -26.17 3.54 4.05
CA THR A 29 -27.23 3.39 5.07
C THR A 29 -27.86 4.73 5.42
N LEU A 30 -27.04 5.77 5.63
CA LEU A 30 -27.51 7.12 5.95
C LEU A 30 -28.37 7.72 4.84
N LEU A 31 -27.98 7.56 3.57
CA LEU A 31 -28.77 8.03 2.43
C LEU A 31 -30.15 7.35 2.38
N LYS A 32 -30.21 6.03 2.49
CA LYS A 32 -31.48 5.27 2.50
C LYS A 32 -32.42 5.69 3.63
N ILE A 33 -31.86 5.95 4.82
CA ILE A 33 -32.62 6.38 6.00
C ILE A 33 -33.16 7.81 5.78
N ARG A 34 -32.32 8.74 5.31
CA ARG A 34 -32.68 10.15 5.14
C ARG A 34 -33.76 10.41 4.09
N GLU A 35 -33.96 9.50 3.15
CA GLU A 35 -35.08 9.56 2.20
C GLU A 35 -36.45 9.47 2.88
N ARG A 36 -36.55 8.84 4.06
CA ARG A 36 -37.85 8.49 4.69
C ARG A 36 -37.97 8.99 6.12
N PHE A 37 -36.85 9.06 6.83
CA PHE A 37 -36.80 9.30 8.26
C PHE A 37 -35.87 10.45 8.62
N TYR A 38 -36.22 11.13 9.71
CA TYR A 38 -35.41 12.19 10.31
C TYR A 38 -35.44 12.08 11.83
N TRP A 39 -34.27 12.25 12.46
CA TRP A 39 -34.13 12.49 13.90
C TRP A 39 -32.79 13.21 14.18
N VAL A 40 -32.68 13.85 15.34
CA VAL A 40 -31.47 14.54 15.78
C VAL A 40 -30.35 13.51 16.01
N HIS A 41 -29.12 13.81 15.58
CA HIS A 41 -27.97 12.90 15.63
C HIS A 41 -28.07 11.63 14.77
N CYS A 42 -28.96 11.60 13.77
CA CYS A 42 -29.13 10.46 12.85
C CYS A 42 -27.82 9.96 12.22
N ARG A 43 -26.89 10.86 11.87
CA ARG A 43 -25.58 10.45 11.34
C ARG A 43 -24.75 9.73 12.39
N ASP A 44 -24.69 10.26 13.60
CA ASP A 44 -23.88 9.72 14.69
C ASP A 44 -24.40 8.34 15.10
N ASP A 45 -25.73 8.18 15.18
CA ASP A 45 -26.37 6.89 15.47
C ASP A 45 -26.13 5.85 14.37
N VAL A 46 -26.17 6.24 13.09
CA VAL A 46 -25.84 5.34 11.96
C VAL A 46 -24.36 4.94 12.00
N GLU A 47 -23.47 5.90 12.25
CA GLU A 47 -22.03 5.64 12.39
C GLU A 47 -21.75 4.68 13.54
N ASP A 48 -22.38 4.89 14.69
CA ASP A 48 -22.24 4.06 15.88
C ASP A 48 -22.83 2.66 15.68
N TRP A 49 -24.00 2.54 15.06
CA TRP A 49 -24.64 1.25 14.74
C TRP A 49 -23.78 0.40 13.79
N CYS A 50 -23.33 0.99 12.68
CA CYS A 50 -22.45 0.31 11.73
C CYS A 50 -21.13 -0.13 12.39
N ARG A 51 -20.62 0.66 13.34
CA ARG A 51 -19.40 0.36 14.10
C ARG A 51 -19.60 -0.78 15.10
N LYS A 52 -20.77 -0.87 15.73
CA LYS A 52 -21.13 -1.91 16.73
C LYS A 52 -21.65 -3.20 16.10
N CYS A 53 -21.97 -3.20 14.81
CA CYS A 53 -22.50 -4.36 14.11
C CYS A 53 -21.50 -5.54 14.11
N THR A 54 -21.87 -6.63 14.79
CA THR A 54 -21.01 -7.80 15.00
C THR A 54 -20.74 -8.59 13.72
N SER A 55 -21.71 -8.72 12.81
CA SER A 55 -21.52 -9.40 11.52
C SER A 55 -20.57 -8.62 10.61
N CYS A 56 -20.72 -7.29 10.54
CA CYS A 56 -19.78 -6.42 9.84
C CYS A 56 -18.37 -6.51 10.42
N ALA A 57 -18.25 -6.48 11.76
CA ALA A 57 -16.97 -6.58 12.45
C ALA A 57 -16.29 -7.96 12.26
N ALA A 58 -17.06 -9.05 12.24
CA ALA A 58 -16.54 -10.40 12.04
C ALA A 58 -15.93 -10.61 10.63
N VAL A 59 -16.47 -9.94 9.61
CA VAL A 59 -16.00 -10.03 8.22
C VAL A 59 -14.89 -9.02 7.93
N LYS A 60 -15.11 -7.73 8.26
CA LYS A 60 -14.18 -6.64 7.95
C LYS A 60 -13.01 -6.54 8.93
N GLY A 61 -13.20 -7.05 10.15
CA GLY A 61 -12.35 -6.75 11.29
C GLY A 61 -12.61 -5.35 11.87
N PRO A 62 -12.17 -5.07 13.10
CA PRO A 62 -12.08 -3.71 13.61
C PRO A 62 -11.16 -2.87 12.71
N GLN A 63 -11.57 -1.65 12.37
CA GLN A 63 -10.75 -0.69 11.63
C GLN A 63 -9.65 -0.11 12.53
N ILE A 64 -8.66 -0.93 12.87
CA ILE A 64 -7.44 -0.44 13.50
C ILE A 64 -6.34 -0.59 12.47
N ARG A 65 -5.78 0.56 12.11
CA ARG A 65 -4.56 0.62 11.31
C ARG A 65 -3.45 0.13 12.25
N SER A 66 -2.93 -1.08 12.06
CA SER A 66 -1.68 -1.45 12.73
C SER A 66 -0.65 -0.41 12.29
N ARG A 67 0.04 0.14 13.27
CA ARG A 67 0.92 1.29 13.12
C ARG A 67 2.21 0.88 13.81
N GLY A 68 2.99 0.04 13.11
CA GLY A 68 4.38 -0.17 13.46
C GLY A 68 5.12 1.17 13.35
N ALA A 69 6.09 1.39 14.24
CA ALA A 69 6.92 2.58 14.19
C ALA A 69 7.50 2.76 12.77
N LEU A 70 7.20 3.89 12.13
CA LEU A 70 7.86 4.27 10.89
C LEU A 70 9.34 4.47 11.18
N LYS A 71 10.19 3.55 10.72
CA LYS A 71 11.62 3.82 10.61
C LYS A 71 11.80 4.88 9.54
N LEU A 72 12.47 5.99 9.89
CA LEU A 72 13.02 6.89 8.89
C LEU A 72 14.15 6.14 8.21
N TYR A 73 14.03 5.90 6.91
CA TYR A 73 15.14 5.44 6.11
C TYR A 73 15.78 6.65 5.44
N ASN A 74 17.10 6.78 5.62
CA ASN A 74 17.89 7.76 4.90
C ASN A 74 17.84 7.40 3.43
N VAL A 75 17.48 8.38 2.61
CA VAL A 75 17.46 8.25 1.15
C VAL A 75 18.91 8.05 0.71
N GLY A 76 19.23 6.89 0.11
CA GLY A 76 20.58 6.53 -0.34
C GLY A 76 21.06 7.39 -1.52
N ALA A 77 21.51 6.74 -2.59
CA ALA A 77 21.83 7.34 -3.87
C ALA A 77 21.04 6.64 -5.00
N PRO A 78 21.00 7.21 -6.23
CA PRO A 78 20.34 6.57 -7.37
C PRO A 78 20.80 5.12 -7.54
N TRP A 79 19.83 4.22 -7.72
CA TRP A 79 20.02 2.80 -7.98
C TRP A 79 20.68 2.00 -6.86
N GLU A 80 20.95 2.59 -5.69
CA GLU A 80 21.40 1.81 -4.54
C GLU A 80 20.30 0.86 -4.08
N TRP A 81 19.06 1.34 -4.02
CA TRP A 81 17.90 0.55 -3.61
C TRP A 81 16.84 0.58 -4.70
N ILE A 82 16.29 -0.59 -5.03
CA ILE A 82 15.19 -0.72 -5.98
C ILE A 82 14.02 -1.49 -5.37
N ALA A 83 12.81 -1.12 -5.77
CA ALA A 83 11.61 -1.87 -5.48
C ALA A 83 11.15 -2.59 -6.76
N ILE A 84 10.79 -3.86 -6.65
CA ILE A 84 10.33 -4.66 -7.77
C ILE A 84 8.97 -5.29 -7.48
N ASP A 85 8.12 -5.35 -8.50
CA ASP A 85 6.81 -5.99 -8.44
C ASP A 85 6.41 -6.56 -9.81
N VAL A 86 5.51 -7.53 -9.82
CA VAL A 86 4.94 -8.10 -11.06
C VAL A 86 3.42 -7.93 -11.03
N ALA A 87 2.88 -7.29 -12.05
CA ALA A 87 1.43 -7.16 -12.23
C ALA A 87 0.91 -8.09 -13.33
N GLY A 88 -0.30 -8.61 -13.13
CA GLY A 88 -1.04 -9.42 -14.10
C GLY A 88 -1.81 -10.58 -13.45
N PRO A 89 -2.35 -11.52 -14.26
CA PRO A 89 -2.29 -11.53 -15.72
C PRO A 89 -3.20 -10.49 -16.38
N PHE A 90 -2.76 -9.96 -17.51
CA PHE A 90 -3.51 -9.13 -18.46
C PHE A 90 -3.91 -9.96 -19.69
N PRO A 91 -4.84 -9.46 -20.55
CA PRO A 91 -5.09 -10.07 -21.85
C PRO A 91 -3.80 -10.22 -22.64
N GLU A 92 -3.60 -11.40 -23.25
CA GLU A 92 -2.36 -11.70 -23.96
C GLU A 92 -2.20 -10.78 -25.18
N THR A 93 -1.05 -10.08 -25.23
CA THR A 93 -0.75 -9.16 -26.32
C THR A 93 -0.42 -9.90 -27.61
N GLU A 94 -0.36 -9.18 -28.72
CA GLU A 94 0.12 -9.74 -29.99
C GLU A 94 1.58 -10.23 -29.90
N SER A 95 2.36 -9.68 -28.97
CA SER A 95 3.75 -10.08 -28.68
C SER A 95 3.83 -11.25 -27.69
N GLY A 96 2.71 -11.82 -27.24
CA GLY A 96 2.66 -12.93 -26.28
C GLY A 96 2.86 -12.53 -24.81
N ASN A 97 2.76 -11.24 -24.47
CA ASN A 97 2.94 -10.76 -23.10
C ASN A 97 1.66 -10.89 -22.29
N LYS A 98 1.79 -11.27 -21.01
CA LYS A 98 0.66 -11.41 -20.06
C LYS A 98 0.88 -10.69 -18.75
N TYR A 99 2.10 -10.28 -18.45
CA TYR A 99 2.47 -9.61 -17.21
C TYR A 99 3.43 -8.47 -17.52
N PHE A 100 3.64 -7.57 -16.56
CA PHE A 100 4.80 -6.68 -16.61
C PHE A 100 5.53 -6.67 -15.27
N ILE A 101 6.85 -6.53 -15.33
CA ILE A 101 7.72 -6.27 -14.18
C ILE A 101 7.84 -4.76 -14.04
N VAL A 102 7.64 -4.25 -12.84
CA VAL A 102 8.00 -2.88 -12.48
C VAL A 102 9.27 -2.91 -11.65
N VAL A 103 10.21 -2.05 -12.00
CA VAL A 103 11.41 -1.75 -11.22
C VAL A 103 11.43 -0.27 -10.95
N MET A 104 11.49 0.13 -9.68
CA MET A 104 11.44 1.52 -9.27
C MET A 104 12.65 1.83 -8.41
N ASP A 105 13.45 2.82 -8.82
CA ASP A 105 14.51 3.36 -7.97
C ASP A 105 13.92 4.19 -6.82
N TYR A 106 14.38 3.93 -5.58
CA TYR A 106 13.86 4.65 -4.42
C TYR A 106 14.27 6.10 -4.38
N PHE A 107 15.46 6.43 -4.88
CA PHE A 107 16.02 7.77 -4.70
C PHE A 107 15.40 8.73 -5.71
N THR A 108 15.53 8.43 -7.00
CA THR A 108 15.11 9.26 -8.13
C THR A 108 13.63 9.10 -8.46
N LYS A 109 12.99 8.02 -7.99
CA LYS A 109 11.65 7.61 -8.41
C LYS A 109 11.57 7.28 -9.90
N TRP A 110 12.69 6.84 -10.48
CA TRP A 110 12.77 6.40 -11.86
C TRP A 110 12.13 5.01 -12.02
N PRO A 111 11.06 4.87 -12.84
CA PRO A 111 10.49 3.57 -13.17
C PRO A 111 11.15 2.96 -14.41
N GLU A 112 11.33 1.64 -14.40
CA GLU A 112 11.45 0.78 -15.58
C GLU A 112 10.30 -0.24 -15.56
N VAL A 113 9.71 -0.50 -16.73
CA VAL A 113 8.63 -1.48 -16.86
C VAL A 113 8.86 -2.35 -18.08
N PHE A 114 8.84 -3.67 -17.85
CA PHE A 114 9.12 -4.68 -18.87
C PHE A 114 7.92 -5.61 -19.02
N ALA A 115 7.33 -5.66 -20.21
CA ALA A 115 6.31 -6.66 -20.53
C ALA A 115 6.97 -8.05 -20.65
N ILE A 116 6.33 -9.07 -20.07
CA ILE A 116 6.82 -10.44 -20.02
C ILE A 116 5.70 -11.45 -20.29
N PRO A 117 6.01 -12.63 -20.87
CA PRO A 117 5.03 -13.67 -21.16
C PRO A 117 4.58 -14.45 -19.91
N ASN A 118 5.42 -14.51 -18.88
CA ASN A 118 5.17 -15.25 -17.65
C ASN A 118 5.93 -14.60 -16.48
N GLN A 119 5.55 -14.95 -15.25
CA GLN A 119 6.18 -14.50 -14.01
C GLN A 119 7.21 -15.51 -13.47
N GLU A 120 7.78 -16.37 -14.32
CA GLU A 120 8.79 -17.33 -13.88
C GLU A 120 10.04 -16.62 -13.39
N ALA A 121 10.69 -17.19 -12.38
CA ALA A 121 11.86 -16.61 -11.77
C ALA A 121 13.01 -16.37 -12.75
N SER A 122 13.22 -17.30 -13.70
CA SER A 122 14.22 -17.18 -14.77
C SER A 122 13.95 -15.96 -15.64
N THR A 123 12.70 -15.78 -16.09
CA THR A 123 12.28 -14.62 -16.90
C THR A 123 12.46 -13.30 -16.15
N VAL A 124 12.10 -13.27 -14.86
CA VAL A 124 12.29 -12.08 -14.02
C VAL A 124 13.78 -11.77 -13.81
N ALA A 125 14.58 -12.77 -13.46
CA ALA A 125 16.01 -12.61 -13.22
C ALA A 125 16.75 -12.15 -14.50
N ASP A 126 16.44 -12.75 -15.65
CA ASP A 126 16.98 -12.36 -16.96
C ASP A 126 16.72 -10.87 -17.24
N LYS A 127 15.48 -10.42 -17.06
CA LYS A 127 15.13 -9.00 -17.26
C LYS A 127 15.85 -8.08 -16.29
N LEU A 128 15.95 -8.42 -15.01
CA LEU A 128 16.68 -7.58 -14.05
C LEU A 128 18.17 -7.48 -14.39
N VAL A 129 18.82 -8.60 -14.72
CA VAL A 129 20.25 -8.60 -15.04
C VAL A 129 20.52 -7.78 -16.31
N HIS A 130 19.86 -8.13 -17.41
CA HIS A 130 20.17 -7.55 -18.72
C HIS A 130 19.66 -6.13 -18.90
N GLU A 131 18.47 -5.81 -18.36
CA GLU A 131 17.82 -4.52 -18.62
C GLU A 131 17.99 -3.51 -17.49
N VAL A 132 18.38 -3.96 -16.28
CA VAL A 132 18.57 -3.07 -15.14
C VAL A 132 20.03 -3.07 -14.69
N PHE A 133 20.55 -4.20 -14.23
CA PHE A 133 21.86 -4.25 -13.58
C PHE A 133 23.00 -3.89 -14.54
N CYS A 134 22.95 -4.39 -15.78
CA CYS A 134 23.94 -4.06 -16.80
C CYS A 134 23.86 -2.61 -17.30
N ARG A 135 22.74 -1.89 -17.04
CA ARG A 135 22.50 -0.54 -17.57
C ARG A 135 22.68 0.55 -16.52
N PHE A 136 22.24 0.29 -15.29
CA PHE A 136 22.24 1.25 -14.19
C PHE A 136 23.21 0.89 -13.05
N GLY A 137 23.77 -0.32 -13.08
CA GLY A 137 24.56 -0.88 -11.99
C GLY A 137 23.75 -1.83 -11.12
N VAL A 138 24.47 -2.66 -10.37
CA VAL A 138 23.85 -3.62 -9.44
C VAL A 138 23.43 -2.87 -8.18
N PRO A 139 22.16 -2.95 -7.75
CA PRO A 139 21.71 -2.30 -6.53
C PRO A 139 22.31 -2.97 -5.29
N LEU A 140 22.48 -2.20 -4.22
CA LEU A 140 22.83 -2.71 -2.90
C LEU A 140 21.69 -3.56 -2.33
N GLU A 141 20.45 -3.08 -2.48
CA GLU A 141 19.25 -3.78 -1.99
C GLU A 141 18.11 -3.83 -3.00
N ILE A 142 17.46 -4.99 -3.06
CA ILE A 142 16.24 -5.23 -3.83
C ILE A 142 15.12 -5.54 -2.87
N HIS A 143 14.09 -4.70 -2.89
CA HIS A 143 12.86 -4.91 -2.14
C HIS A 143 11.78 -5.49 -3.04
N SER A 144 11.24 -6.65 -2.70
CA SER A 144 10.13 -7.28 -3.41
C SER A 144 9.04 -7.77 -2.47
N ASP A 145 7.84 -7.98 -3.00
CA ASP A 145 6.82 -8.73 -2.28
C ASP A 145 7.23 -10.22 -2.13
N GLN A 146 6.45 -11.00 -1.36
CA GLN A 146 6.67 -12.44 -1.16
C GLN A 146 6.11 -13.29 -2.33
N GLY A 147 6.12 -12.76 -3.55
CA GLY A 147 5.80 -13.53 -4.76
C GLY A 147 6.71 -14.75 -4.90
N ARG A 148 6.14 -15.91 -5.29
CA ARG A 148 6.89 -17.17 -5.45
C ARG A 148 8.06 -17.06 -6.44
N ASN A 149 7.95 -16.15 -7.40
CA ASN A 149 8.96 -15.81 -8.39
C ASN A 149 10.22 -15.20 -7.73
N PHE A 150 10.02 -14.26 -6.80
CA PHE A 150 11.11 -13.61 -6.08
C PHE A 150 11.69 -14.48 -4.95
N GLU A 151 10.95 -15.48 -4.45
CA GLU A 151 11.42 -16.46 -3.46
C GLU A 151 12.11 -17.69 -4.04
N SER A 152 12.24 -17.78 -5.36
CA SER A 152 12.84 -18.93 -6.01
C SER A 152 14.35 -19.06 -5.73
N GLN A 153 14.87 -20.28 -5.79
CA GLN A 153 16.31 -20.53 -5.72
C GLN A 153 17.08 -19.80 -6.83
N ILE A 154 16.49 -19.70 -8.03
CA ILE A 154 17.08 -18.96 -9.16
C ILE A 154 17.30 -17.51 -8.76
N PHE A 155 16.28 -16.84 -8.22
CA PHE A 155 16.38 -15.43 -7.86
C PHE A 155 17.37 -15.21 -6.72
N GLN A 156 17.36 -16.07 -5.70
CA GLN A 156 18.33 -16.02 -4.61
C GLN A 156 19.77 -16.21 -5.11
N GLU A 157 19.99 -17.15 -6.03
CA GLU A 157 21.31 -17.40 -6.61
C GLU A 157 21.75 -16.24 -7.51
N THR A 158 20.85 -15.65 -8.30
CA THR A 158 21.14 -14.42 -9.04
C THR A 158 21.57 -13.29 -8.10
N CYS A 159 20.84 -13.06 -7.01
CA CYS A 159 21.24 -12.05 -6.01
C CYS A 159 22.62 -12.35 -5.43
N ARG A 160 22.91 -13.62 -5.08
CA ARG A 160 24.19 -14.06 -4.54
C ARG A 160 25.35 -13.81 -5.52
N VAL A 161 25.17 -14.18 -6.79
CA VAL A 161 26.21 -14.02 -7.83
C VAL A 161 26.46 -12.55 -8.15
N MET A 162 25.38 -11.75 -8.21
CA MET A 162 25.49 -10.31 -8.48
C MET A 162 25.96 -9.51 -7.26
N GLY A 163 25.95 -10.09 -6.05
CA GLY A 163 26.36 -9.42 -4.82
C GLY A 163 25.33 -8.43 -4.26
N THR A 164 24.06 -8.56 -4.65
CA THR A 164 22.96 -7.70 -4.17
C THR A 164 22.16 -8.38 -3.06
N GLN A 165 21.69 -7.60 -2.10
CA GLN A 165 20.89 -8.12 -0.99
C GLN A 165 19.40 -8.04 -1.32
N LYS A 166 18.70 -9.15 -1.20
CA LYS A 166 17.24 -9.14 -1.26
C LYS A 166 16.67 -8.93 0.12
N THR A 167 15.89 -7.87 0.31
CA THR A 167 15.10 -7.67 1.51
C THR A 167 13.68 -8.20 1.29
N LEU A 168 13.19 -8.96 2.26
CA LEU A 168 11.78 -9.38 2.28
C LEU A 168 10.92 -8.17 2.66
N THR A 169 9.66 -8.21 2.23
CA THR A 169 8.55 -7.53 2.91
C THR A 169 8.43 -8.05 4.34
N THR A 170 9.34 -7.62 5.20
CA THR A 170 9.03 -7.45 6.61
C THR A 170 7.99 -6.35 6.68
N SER A 171 7.05 -6.48 7.59
CA SER A 171 5.98 -5.52 7.89
C SER A 171 6.49 -4.11 8.31
N TYR A 172 7.78 -3.86 8.12
CA TYR A 172 8.55 -2.67 8.42
C TYR A 172 8.84 -1.76 7.21
N HIS A 173 8.53 -2.18 5.97
CA HIS A 173 8.66 -1.32 4.77
C HIS A 173 7.31 -0.94 4.06
N PRO A 174 6.28 -0.41 4.76
CA PRO A 174 5.02 -0.01 4.11
C PRO A 174 5.17 1.05 3.01
N GLN A 175 6.21 1.89 3.09
CA GLN A 175 6.47 2.96 2.12
C GLN A 175 6.91 2.41 0.77
N SER A 176 7.66 1.32 0.80
CA SER A 176 8.20 0.58 -0.33
C SER A 176 7.10 -0.06 -1.17
N ASP A 177 6.32 -0.94 -0.54
CA ASP A 177 5.17 -1.59 -1.17
C ASP A 177 4.19 -0.55 -1.68
N GLY A 178 3.90 0.47 -0.85
CA GLY A 178 2.98 1.54 -1.22
C GLY A 178 3.49 2.44 -2.35
N MET A 179 4.79 2.48 -2.65
CA MET A 179 5.32 3.24 -3.78
C MET A 179 5.06 2.51 -5.09
N VAL A 180 5.45 1.24 -5.18
CA VAL A 180 5.26 0.44 -6.40
C VAL A 180 3.77 0.16 -6.62
N GLU A 181 3.00 -0.11 -5.57
CA GLU A 181 1.54 -0.30 -5.68
C GLU A 181 0.86 0.95 -6.26
N ARG A 182 1.24 2.16 -5.82
CA ARG A 182 0.71 3.42 -6.36
C ARG A 182 1.12 3.64 -7.80
N PHE A 183 2.36 3.29 -8.16
CA PHE A 183 2.82 3.36 -9.54
C PHE A 183 2.02 2.41 -10.43
N ASN A 184 1.85 1.15 -10.04
CA ASN A 184 1.06 0.15 -10.77
C ASN A 184 -0.37 0.64 -10.99
N GLN A 185 -1.03 1.15 -9.95
CA GLN A 185 -2.38 1.74 -10.07
C GLN A 185 -2.41 2.91 -11.07
N THR A 186 -1.35 3.72 -11.13
CA THR A 186 -1.26 4.85 -12.06
C THR A 186 -1.10 4.37 -13.49
N LEU A 187 -0.19 3.41 -13.72
CA LEU A 187 0.03 2.78 -15.03
C LEU A 187 -1.22 2.05 -15.51
N GLU A 188 -1.85 1.22 -14.69
CA GLU A 188 -3.07 0.49 -15.04
C GLU A 188 -4.23 1.43 -15.41
N ARG A 189 -4.39 2.53 -14.66
CA ARG A 189 -5.40 3.56 -15.00
C ARG A 189 -5.09 4.28 -16.30
N TYR A 190 -3.81 4.47 -16.64
CA TYR A 190 -3.41 5.01 -17.92
C TYR A 190 -3.72 4.01 -19.03
N LEU A 191 -3.27 2.76 -18.89
CA LEU A 191 -3.50 1.69 -19.86
C LEU A 191 -4.99 1.53 -20.14
N ALA A 192 -5.84 1.48 -19.11
CA ALA A 192 -7.29 1.40 -19.25
C ALA A 192 -7.93 2.51 -20.10
N LYS A 193 -7.25 3.65 -20.29
CA LYS A 193 -7.72 4.76 -21.14
C LYS A 193 -7.26 4.67 -22.59
N VAL A 194 -6.12 4.03 -22.85
CA VAL A 194 -5.44 4.08 -24.15
C VAL A 194 -5.48 2.76 -24.93
N VAL A 195 -5.72 1.65 -24.23
CA VAL A 195 -5.83 0.33 -24.87
C VAL A 195 -7.05 0.23 -25.77
N GLU A 196 -6.94 -0.57 -26.83
CA GLU A 196 -8.05 -0.88 -27.71
C GLU A 196 -9.13 -1.73 -27.02
N LYS A 197 -10.28 -1.91 -27.69
CA LYS A 197 -11.43 -2.67 -27.17
C LYS A 197 -11.08 -4.09 -26.72
N ARG A 198 -10.13 -4.75 -27.39
CA ARG A 198 -9.66 -6.11 -27.05
C ARG A 198 -8.48 -6.12 -26.07
N GLN A 199 -7.89 -4.95 -25.79
CA GLN A 199 -6.80 -4.76 -24.84
C GLN A 199 -5.58 -5.66 -25.10
N ARG A 200 -5.28 -5.99 -26.36
CA ARG A 200 -4.14 -6.86 -26.74
C ARG A 200 -2.90 -6.07 -27.15
N ASP A 201 -2.93 -4.77 -26.90
CA ASP A 201 -1.95 -3.77 -27.32
C ASP A 201 -1.34 -3.02 -26.12
N TRP A 202 -1.66 -3.41 -24.88
CA TRP A 202 -1.25 -2.70 -23.67
C TRP A 202 0.27 -2.57 -23.52
N ASP A 203 1.05 -3.53 -24.02
CA ASP A 203 2.52 -3.51 -23.95
C ASP A 203 3.13 -2.36 -24.78
N ARG A 204 2.50 -1.99 -25.90
CA ARG A 204 2.92 -0.88 -26.77
C ARG A 204 2.80 0.49 -26.11
N HIS A 205 1.88 0.63 -25.15
CA HIS A 205 1.59 1.91 -24.49
C HIS A 205 2.46 2.19 -23.26
N ILE A 206 3.24 1.20 -22.80
CA ILE A 206 4.07 1.33 -21.59
C ILE A 206 5.18 2.37 -21.80
N GLN A 207 5.98 2.27 -22.85
CA GLN A 207 7.13 3.16 -23.05
C GLN A 207 6.73 4.63 -23.24
N PRO A 208 5.68 4.97 -24.03
CA PRO A 208 5.15 6.34 -24.07
C PRO A 208 4.71 6.87 -22.70
N PHE A 209 4.06 6.04 -21.88
CA PHE A 209 3.71 6.43 -20.51
C PHE A 209 4.94 6.71 -19.65
N LEU A 210 5.96 5.85 -19.72
CA LEU A 210 7.19 6.03 -18.94
C LEU A 210 7.89 7.34 -19.30
N LEU A 211 7.91 7.72 -20.58
CA LEU A 211 8.44 9.03 -21.00
C LEU A 211 7.70 10.17 -20.28
N SER A 212 6.37 10.15 -20.30
CA SER A 212 5.54 11.16 -19.61
C SER A 212 5.72 11.15 -18.10
N TYR A 213 5.86 9.97 -17.48
CA TYR A 213 6.07 9.85 -16.04
C TYR A 213 7.45 10.38 -15.63
N ARG A 214 8.50 10.02 -16.38
CA ARG A 214 9.89 10.41 -16.09
C ARG A 214 10.13 11.91 -16.24
N SER A 215 9.35 12.60 -17.08
CA SER A 215 9.41 14.05 -17.28
C SER A 215 8.43 14.84 -16.42
N ALA A 216 7.62 14.19 -15.59
CA ALA A 216 6.66 14.86 -14.71
C ALA A 216 7.26 15.01 -13.30
N VAL A 217 7.01 16.16 -12.66
CA VAL A 217 7.45 16.39 -11.28
C VAL A 217 6.81 15.38 -10.34
N HIS A 218 7.62 14.66 -9.57
CA HIS A 218 7.14 13.66 -8.63
C HIS A 218 6.93 14.28 -7.24
N GLU A 219 5.76 14.07 -6.64
CA GLU A 219 5.34 14.73 -5.39
C GLU A 219 6.33 14.51 -4.22
N SER A 220 6.95 13.33 -4.13
CA SER A 220 7.85 13.02 -3.01
C SER A 220 9.24 13.63 -3.13
N THR A 221 9.68 14.00 -4.33
CA THR A 221 11.03 14.52 -4.60
C THR A 221 11.01 15.98 -5.04
N SER A 222 9.84 16.53 -5.40
CA SER A 222 9.64 17.89 -5.93
C SER A 222 10.41 18.19 -7.23
N VAL A 223 11.02 17.18 -7.85
CA VAL A 223 11.73 17.23 -9.13
C VAL A 223 11.25 16.10 -10.03
N THR A 224 11.56 16.15 -11.32
CA THR A 224 11.25 15.04 -12.25
C THR A 224 12.20 13.87 -11.99
N PRO A 225 11.76 12.61 -12.18
CA PRO A 225 12.66 11.46 -12.12
C PRO A 225 13.83 11.56 -13.10
N ALA A 226 13.62 12.16 -14.28
CA ALA A 226 14.68 12.41 -15.25
C ALA A 226 15.76 13.35 -14.72
N PHE A 227 15.36 14.47 -14.12
CA PHE A 227 16.31 15.41 -13.57
C PHE A 227 17.09 14.79 -12.40
N ALA A 228 16.40 14.02 -11.54
CA ALA A 228 17.04 13.30 -10.44
C ALA A 228 18.02 12.21 -10.91
N ASN A 229 17.74 11.53 -12.03
CA ASN A 229 18.55 10.41 -12.50
C ASN A 229 19.69 10.84 -13.45
N PHE A 230 19.47 11.86 -14.27
CA PHE A 230 20.42 12.27 -15.31
C PHE A 230 20.99 13.68 -15.12
N GLY A 231 20.48 14.47 -14.18
CA GLY A 231 20.85 15.88 -14.02
C GLY A 231 20.35 16.79 -15.16
N ARG A 232 19.41 16.29 -15.98
CA ARG A 232 18.79 17.01 -17.09
C ARG A 232 17.39 16.50 -17.37
N GLU A 233 16.55 17.35 -17.94
CA GLU A 233 15.22 16.95 -18.41
C GLU A 233 15.29 16.10 -19.68
N LEU A 234 14.28 15.25 -19.87
CA LEU A 234 14.08 14.54 -21.13
C LEU A 234 13.48 15.49 -22.15
N ARG A 235 13.96 15.39 -23.39
CA ARG A 235 13.36 16.08 -24.52
C ARG A 235 12.07 15.37 -24.92
N LEU A 236 10.98 16.10 -24.95
CA LEU A 236 9.67 15.61 -25.35
C LEU A 236 9.39 15.95 -26.83
N PRO A 237 8.47 15.23 -27.50
CA PRO A 237 8.05 15.58 -28.85
C PRO A 237 7.54 17.03 -28.98
N ALA A 238 6.88 17.55 -27.94
CA ALA A 238 6.41 18.94 -27.90
C ALA A 238 7.57 19.96 -28.00
N ASP A 239 8.71 19.66 -27.38
CA ASP A 239 9.89 20.52 -27.36
C ASP A 239 10.53 20.68 -28.74
N LEU A 240 10.42 19.64 -29.57
CA LEU A 240 10.89 19.66 -30.96
C LEU A 240 9.99 20.53 -31.85
N ILE A 241 8.69 20.57 -31.55
CA ILE A 241 7.71 21.36 -32.28
C ILE A 241 7.82 22.84 -31.90
N THR A 242 7.98 23.14 -30.61
CA THR A 242 8.06 24.52 -30.10
C THR A 242 9.44 25.15 -30.30
N GLY A 243 10.48 24.34 -30.52
CA GLY A 243 11.84 24.80 -30.76
C GLY A 243 12.50 25.30 -29.48
N ILE A 244 12.98 24.38 -28.64
CA ILE A 244 13.85 24.75 -27.51
C ILE A 244 15.25 25.09 -28.04
N PRO A 245 15.80 26.28 -27.74
CA PRO A 245 17.16 26.63 -28.13
C PRO A 245 18.17 25.62 -27.56
N PRO A 246 19.17 25.18 -28.34
CA PRO A 246 20.23 24.34 -27.80
C PRO A 246 20.98 25.09 -26.69
N ASP A 247 21.51 24.34 -25.73
CA ASP A 247 22.45 24.88 -24.77
C ASP A 247 23.62 25.55 -25.49
N ALA A 248 24.12 26.66 -24.93
CA ALA A 248 25.34 27.29 -25.43
C ALA A 248 26.49 26.26 -25.46
N PRO A 249 27.40 26.33 -26.46
CA PRO A 249 28.56 25.45 -26.51
C PRO A 249 29.38 25.56 -25.22
N ARG A 250 29.76 24.42 -24.64
CA ARG A 250 30.59 24.35 -23.43
C ARG A 250 31.75 23.39 -23.67
N SER A 251 32.86 23.61 -22.99
CA SER A 251 33.90 22.58 -22.93
C SER A 251 33.38 21.34 -22.19
N ILE A 252 33.93 20.17 -22.50
CA ILE A 252 33.57 18.92 -21.82
C ILE A 252 33.82 19.04 -20.31
N THR A 253 34.91 19.71 -19.92
CA THR A 253 35.28 19.93 -18.52
C THR A 253 34.27 20.80 -17.79
N ASP A 254 33.85 21.91 -18.40
CA ASP A 254 32.87 22.81 -17.80
C ASP A 254 31.51 22.13 -17.68
N TYR A 255 31.10 21.38 -18.71
CA TYR A 255 29.89 20.58 -18.66
C TYR A 255 29.93 19.54 -17.53
N ALA A 256 31.03 18.78 -17.42
CA ALA A 256 31.18 17.76 -16.39
C ALA A 256 31.15 18.36 -14.97
N ASN A 257 31.79 19.52 -14.76
CA ASN A 257 31.78 20.22 -13.48
C ASN A 257 30.41 20.80 -13.14
N ASP A 258 29.74 21.44 -14.10
CA ASP A 258 28.37 21.95 -13.95
C ASP A 258 27.40 20.81 -13.64
N LEU A 259 27.47 19.71 -14.38
CA LEU A 259 26.64 18.52 -14.13
C LEU A 259 26.89 17.94 -12.74
N ARG A 260 28.15 17.82 -12.32
CA ARG A 260 28.49 17.31 -10.98
C ARG A 260 27.91 18.20 -9.88
N ASN A 261 28.05 19.52 -10.01
CA ASN A 261 27.53 20.47 -9.03
C ASN A 261 26.00 20.42 -8.99
N LYS A 262 25.34 20.43 -10.15
CA LYS A 262 23.88 20.27 -10.25
C LYS A 262 23.40 18.98 -9.62
N MET A 263 24.06 17.86 -9.89
CA MET A 263 23.70 16.57 -9.31
C MET A 263 23.85 16.57 -7.80
N ASN A 264 24.90 17.18 -7.26
CA ASN A 264 25.05 17.34 -5.81
C ASN A 264 23.90 18.15 -5.20
N ASP A 265 23.52 19.27 -5.83
CA ASP A 265 22.41 20.11 -5.35
C ASP A 265 21.07 19.37 -5.41
N ILE A 266 20.80 18.64 -6.51
CA ILE A 266 19.59 17.84 -6.68
C ILE A 266 19.54 16.73 -5.61
N TYR A 267 20.65 16.03 -5.39
CA TYR A 267 20.68 14.94 -4.43
C TYR A 267 20.47 15.42 -3.01
N GLU A 268 21.06 16.57 -2.66
CA GLU A 268 20.83 17.21 -1.37
C GLU A 268 19.36 17.62 -1.22
N HIS A 269 18.76 18.21 -2.26
CA HIS A 269 17.33 18.55 -2.27
C HIS A 269 16.43 17.32 -2.08
N VAL A 270 16.72 16.21 -2.78
CA VAL A 270 15.96 14.95 -2.67
C VAL A 270 16.08 14.38 -1.26
N ARG A 271 17.28 14.39 -0.66
CA ARG A 271 17.50 13.92 0.71
C ARG A 271 16.74 14.76 1.73
N GLN A 272 16.82 16.09 1.63
CA GLN A 272 16.11 17.01 2.51
C GLN A 272 14.58 16.84 2.39
N THR A 273 14.06 16.73 1.16
CA THR A 273 12.63 16.54 0.92
C THR A 273 12.15 15.18 1.43
N GLY A 274 12.94 14.13 1.21
CA GLY A 274 12.68 12.79 1.73
C GLY A 274 12.68 12.75 3.25
N GLN A 275 13.67 13.37 3.89
CA GLN A 275 13.75 13.49 5.35
C GLN A 275 12.54 14.24 5.90
N HIS A 276 12.22 15.41 5.35
CA HIS A 276 11.09 16.23 5.79
C HIS A 276 9.75 15.51 5.62
N THR A 277 9.57 14.77 4.51
CA THR A 277 8.39 13.94 4.28
C THR A 277 8.31 12.81 5.30
N SER A 278 9.43 12.16 5.59
CA SER A 278 9.52 11.07 6.57
C SER A 278 9.26 11.58 7.99
N GLU A 279 9.78 12.75 8.37
CA GLU A 279 9.51 13.43 9.64
C GLU A 279 8.05 13.86 9.78
N LYS A 280 7.44 14.41 8.72
CA LYS A 280 5.99 14.71 8.69
C LYS A 280 5.16 13.45 8.84
N MET A 281 5.52 12.36 8.15
CA MET A 281 4.86 11.07 8.26
C MET A 281 5.00 10.50 9.68
N LYS A 282 6.21 10.53 10.25
CA LYS A 282 6.49 10.13 11.63
C LYS A 282 5.71 10.98 12.62
N THR A 283 5.73 12.31 12.51
CA THR A 283 4.97 13.21 13.39
C THR A 283 3.46 12.95 13.30
N ARG A 284 2.92 12.75 12.09
CA ARG A 284 1.50 12.40 11.88
C ARG A 284 1.18 11.00 12.42
N HIS A 285 2.13 10.08 12.36
CA HIS A 285 2.04 8.74 12.92
C HIS A 285 2.08 8.80 14.45
N ASP A 286 3.08 9.45 15.04
CA ASP A 286 3.32 9.63 16.48
C ASP A 286 2.16 10.39 17.15
N ARG A 287 1.65 11.47 16.54
CA ARG A 287 0.42 12.16 17.01
C ARG A 287 -0.82 11.26 17.04
N LYS A 288 -0.76 10.16 16.30
CA LYS A 288 -1.80 9.14 16.18
C LYS A 288 -1.45 7.85 16.93
N MET A 289 -0.26 7.77 17.54
CA MET A 289 0.23 6.70 18.42
C MET A 289 -0.09 7.09 19.86
N ASN A 290 -1.36 7.00 20.25
CA ASN A 290 -1.69 6.92 21.67
C ASN A 290 -1.39 5.48 22.09
N ASN A 291 -0.13 5.21 22.40
CA ASN A 291 0.40 3.87 22.70
C ASN A 291 0.06 3.47 24.15
N LYS A 292 -1.22 3.54 24.52
CA LYS A 292 -1.71 2.88 25.73
C LYS A 292 -2.09 1.46 25.31
N GLY A 293 -1.43 0.47 25.91
CA GLY A 293 -1.84 -0.94 25.79
C GLY A 293 -3.31 -1.11 26.16
N PHE A 294 -3.88 -2.28 25.89
CA PHE A 294 -5.29 -2.49 26.19
C PHE A 294 -5.51 -2.64 27.70
N ASP A 295 -6.48 -1.90 28.23
CA ASP A 295 -6.83 -2.01 29.65
C ASP A 295 -7.60 -3.31 29.93
N GLU A 296 -7.40 -3.88 31.11
CA GLU A 296 -8.19 -5.00 31.59
C GLU A 296 -9.68 -4.65 31.59
N GLY A 297 -10.52 -5.62 31.23
CA GLY A 297 -11.95 -5.39 31.02
C GLY A 297 -12.31 -4.93 29.61
N SER A 298 -11.36 -4.46 28.79
CA SER A 298 -11.62 -4.08 27.39
C SER A 298 -12.09 -5.28 26.56
N LEU A 299 -13.05 -5.04 25.66
CA LEU A 299 -13.51 -6.04 24.70
C LEU A 299 -12.70 -5.96 23.41
N VAL A 300 -12.26 -7.09 22.89
CA VAL A 300 -11.40 -7.18 21.71
C VAL A 300 -11.82 -8.30 20.76
N TRP A 301 -11.38 -8.20 19.50
CA TRP A 301 -11.56 -9.25 18.49
C TRP A 301 -10.25 -10.01 18.26
N LEU A 302 -10.35 -11.34 18.13
CA LEU A 302 -9.24 -12.24 17.82
C LEU A 302 -9.26 -12.58 16.32
N HIS A 303 -8.19 -12.29 15.59
CA HIS A 303 -8.06 -12.75 14.21
C HIS A 303 -7.76 -14.25 14.21
N ASN A 304 -8.65 -15.06 13.63
CA ASN A 304 -8.52 -16.51 13.59
C ASN A 304 -8.95 -17.06 12.22
N PRO A 305 -8.04 -17.04 11.22
CA PRO A 305 -8.32 -17.53 9.88
C PRO A 305 -8.29 -19.07 9.82
N VAL A 306 -9.24 -19.72 10.51
CA VAL A 306 -9.36 -21.19 10.47
C VAL A 306 -9.83 -21.62 9.09
N ARG A 307 -9.08 -22.52 8.45
CA ARG A 307 -9.53 -23.19 7.22
C ARG A 307 -10.42 -24.38 7.59
N SER A 308 -11.73 -24.19 7.53
CA SER A 308 -12.67 -25.31 7.69
C SER A 308 -12.76 -26.13 6.39
N LYS A 309 -12.54 -27.45 6.49
CA LYS A 309 -12.68 -28.38 5.36
C LYS A 309 -14.11 -28.28 4.79
N GLY A 310 -14.26 -28.12 3.47
CA GLY A 310 -15.56 -27.98 2.81
C GLY A 310 -16.15 -26.56 2.76
N LYS A 311 -15.45 -25.52 3.27
CA LYS A 311 -15.90 -24.11 3.19
C LYS A 311 -14.91 -23.25 2.42
N SER A 312 -15.41 -22.31 1.61
CA SER A 312 -14.57 -21.35 0.87
C SER A 312 -13.85 -20.39 1.85
N PRO A 313 -12.51 -20.26 1.80
CA PRO A 313 -11.77 -19.32 2.64
C PRO A 313 -12.12 -17.84 2.38
N LYS A 314 -12.66 -17.52 1.19
CA LYS A 314 -13.07 -16.16 0.82
C LYS A 314 -14.40 -15.74 1.46
N LEU A 315 -15.23 -16.69 1.89
CA LEU A 315 -16.57 -16.46 2.44
C LEU A 315 -16.63 -16.65 3.96
N GLN A 316 -15.49 -16.82 4.62
CA GLN A 316 -15.41 -17.04 6.06
C GLN A 316 -15.08 -15.74 6.80
N ALA A 317 -15.79 -15.49 7.90
CA ALA A 317 -15.41 -14.47 8.86
C ALA A 317 -14.02 -14.82 9.44
N LYS A 318 -13.09 -13.88 9.34
CA LYS A 318 -11.69 -14.07 9.77
C LYS A 318 -11.47 -13.61 11.21
N TRP A 319 -12.47 -12.97 11.81
CA TRP A 319 -12.41 -12.40 13.15
C TRP A 319 -13.43 -13.06 14.07
N ASP A 320 -12.94 -13.54 15.21
CA ASP A 320 -13.71 -14.18 16.27
C ASP A 320 -13.76 -13.26 17.50
N GLY A 321 -14.94 -13.06 18.07
CA GLY A 321 -15.14 -12.13 19.19
C GLY A 321 -16.58 -12.14 19.69
N SER A 322 -16.94 -11.29 20.65
CA SER A 322 -16.07 -10.38 21.42
C SER A 322 -15.42 -11.09 22.62
N TYR A 323 -14.11 -10.93 22.80
CA TYR A 323 -13.39 -11.43 23.96
C TYR A 323 -13.15 -10.30 24.96
N ARG A 324 -13.19 -10.57 26.27
CA ARG A 324 -12.77 -9.62 27.30
C ARG A 324 -11.31 -9.88 27.67
N ILE A 325 -10.52 -8.82 27.82
CA ILE A 325 -9.19 -8.92 28.44
C ILE A 325 -9.39 -9.14 29.94
N VAL A 326 -8.98 -10.32 30.41
CA VAL A 326 -9.03 -10.69 31.83
C VAL A 326 -7.79 -10.22 32.55
N THR A 327 -6.63 -10.30 31.89
CA THR A 327 -5.36 -9.89 32.49
C THR A 327 -4.40 -9.38 31.42
N ARG A 328 -3.72 -8.26 31.69
CA ARG A 328 -2.55 -7.83 30.90
C ARG A 328 -1.32 -8.50 31.50
N ILE A 329 -0.71 -9.42 30.74
CA ILE A 329 0.48 -10.15 31.20
C ILE A 329 1.73 -9.28 31.00
N ASN A 330 1.85 -8.64 29.83
CA ASN A 330 2.86 -7.63 29.53
C ASN A 330 2.34 -6.72 28.39
N ASP A 331 3.18 -5.83 27.85
CA ASP A 331 2.79 -4.86 26.81
C ASP A 331 2.23 -5.50 25.53
N VAL A 332 2.66 -6.72 25.23
CA VAL A 332 2.33 -7.44 24.00
C VAL A 332 1.55 -8.73 24.24
N THR A 333 1.32 -9.14 25.49
CA THR A 333 0.68 -10.43 25.82
C THR A 333 -0.49 -10.21 26.77
N TYR A 334 -1.65 -10.75 26.37
CA TYR A 334 -2.90 -10.59 27.11
C TYR A 334 -3.54 -11.95 27.34
N ARG A 335 -4.33 -12.07 28.41
CA ARG A 335 -5.25 -13.18 28.63
C ARG A 335 -6.65 -12.71 28.28
N ILE A 336 -7.29 -13.40 27.34
CA ILE A 336 -8.63 -13.05 26.87
C ILE A 336 -9.64 -14.17 27.12
N GLN A 337 -10.90 -13.82 27.32
CA GLN A 337 -11.97 -14.78 27.62
C GLN A 337 -13.25 -14.44 26.86
N LYS A 338 -13.88 -15.44 26.24
CA LYS A 338 -15.16 -15.28 25.52
C LYS A 338 -16.32 -15.61 26.45
N GLY A 339 -16.94 -14.58 27.02
CA GLY A 339 -18.00 -14.73 28.02
C GLY A 339 -17.51 -15.29 29.37
N ALA A 340 -18.35 -15.22 30.41
CA ALA A 340 -17.96 -15.56 31.79
C ALA A 340 -17.55 -17.03 31.99
N ARG A 341 -18.05 -17.95 31.15
CA ARG A 341 -17.76 -19.40 31.22
C ARG A 341 -16.78 -19.89 30.16
N GLY A 342 -16.23 -18.99 29.33
CA GLY A 342 -15.29 -19.37 28.28
C GLY A 342 -13.94 -19.76 28.86
N THR A 343 -13.24 -20.72 28.25
CA THR A 343 -11.84 -21.01 28.60
C THR A 343 -10.96 -19.81 28.23
N PRO A 344 -10.18 -19.24 29.19
CA PRO A 344 -9.25 -18.17 28.89
C PRO A 344 -8.18 -18.60 27.89
N LYS A 345 -7.78 -17.70 26.99
CA LYS A 345 -6.73 -17.90 26.01
C LYS A 345 -5.63 -16.86 26.22
N ILE A 346 -4.37 -17.26 26.14
CA ILE A 346 -3.23 -16.35 26.13
C ILE A 346 -2.89 -16.03 24.68
N VAL A 347 -2.64 -14.75 24.43
CA VAL A 347 -2.66 -14.19 23.08
C VAL A 347 -1.66 -13.04 23.00
N HIS A 348 -0.81 -13.05 21.96
CA HIS A 348 0.31 -12.11 21.80
C HIS A 348 0.06 -11.10 20.68
N VAL A 349 -0.23 -9.84 21.03
CA VAL A 349 -0.36 -8.69 20.12
C VAL A 349 0.93 -8.51 19.32
N ASN A 350 0.86 -8.74 18.02
CA ASN A 350 1.98 -8.50 17.10
C ASN A 350 1.61 -7.35 16.15
N PRO A 351 2.56 -6.50 15.69
CA PRO A 351 2.30 -5.45 14.70
C PRO A 351 1.72 -5.99 13.38
N ASP A 352 1.94 -7.29 13.13
CA ASP A 352 1.69 -8.02 11.89
C ASP A 352 0.37 -8.80 11.90
N TRP A 353 -0.65 -8.23 12.57
CA TRP A 353 -2.05 -8.64 12.45
C TRP A 353 -2.44 -9.99 13.05
N ARG A 354 -1.58 -10.66 13.82
CA ARG A 354 -1.91 -12.03 14.23
C ARG A 354 -2.79 -12.15 15.46
N VAL A 355 -2.91 -11.15 16.33
CA VAL A 355 -3.64 -11.38 17.58
C VAL A 355 -4.12 -10.07 18.23
N ILE A 356 -5.43 -10.00 18.51
CA ILE A 356 -6.15 -8.96 19.28
C ILE A 356 -6.17 -7.55 18.67
N MET A 357 -7.38 -6.99 18.51
CA MET A 357 -7.60 -5.59 18.17
C MET A 357 -8.68 -4.93 19.03
N GLY A 358 -8.33 -3.81 19.68
CA GLY A 358 -9.16 -2.64 20.01
C GLY A 358 -10.29 -2.79 21.03
N PRO A 359 -10.46 -1.86 22.01
CA PRO A 359 -11.64 -1.83 22.85
C PRO A 359 -12.91 -1.58 22.00
N ILE A 360 -13.95 -2.38 22.19
CA ILE A 360 -15.31 -2.03 21.77
C ILE A 360 -15.79 -0.92 22.70
N MET A 361 -15.97 0.30 22.20
CA MET A 361 -16.68 1.36 22.94
C MET A 361 -18.17 0.96 23.04
N LEU A 362 -18.50 0.21 24.09
CA LEU A 362 -19.89 0.04 24.50
C LEU A 362 -20.28 1.31 25.25
N GLY A 363 -21.27 2.02 24.72
CA GLY A 363 -22.00 2.99 25.53
C GLY A 363 -22.59 2.22 26.71
N THR A 364 -22.37 2.74 27.90
CA THR A 364 -22.95 2.25 29.15
C THR A 364 -24.45 2.07 28.98
N SER A 365 -24.93 0.83 29.06
CA SER A 365 -26.35 0.58 29.33
C SER A 365 -26.59 0.97 30.78
N MET A 366 -27.28 2.09 30.99
CA MET A 366 -27.91 2.36 32.28
C MET A 366 -28.91 1.23 32.54
N SER A 367 -28.70 0.57 33.67
CA SER A 367 -29.63 -0.34 34.36
C SER A 367 -30.99 0.29 34.60
#